data_AF-A0A6N6M8M6-F1
#
_entry.id   AF-A0A6N6M8M6-F1
#
_cell.length_a   1.000
_cell.length_b   1.000
_cell.length_c   1.000
_cell.angle_alpha   90.00
_cell.angle_beta   90.00
_cell.angle_gamma   90.00
#
_symmetry.space_group_name_H-M   'P 1'
#
loop_
_entity.id
_entity.type
_entity.pdbx_description
1 polymer ?
#
loop_
_entity_poly.entity_id
_entity_poly.type
_entity_poly.pdbx_seq_one_letter_code
_entity_poly.pdbx_strand_id
1 'polypeptide(L)'
;MEGLDNEKLITESNNKQIRLTTHRLRYHETPKRNSNFTSIMLDKISSIELTYYKSNVWLLIIGIITIPVLIGIVLIIIYYKSKRHVVSITPDGGKPIIFETKGMKRNFLESFIDKVEAASMKLKSK
;
A
#
# COMPACT_ATOMS: atom_id res chain seq x y z
N MET A 1 -16.80 -7.30 -11.92
CA MET A 1 -16.93 -8.17 -10.73
C MET A 1 -18.00 -7.55 -9.86
N GLU A 2 -19.20 -8.13 -9.91
CA GLU A 2 -20.32 -7.75 -9.04
C GLU A 2 -19.94 -7.93 -7.56
N GLY A 3 -20.45 -7.02 -6.72
CA GLY A 3 -20.37 -7.18 -5.27
C GLY A 3 -21.25 -8.34 -4.81
N LEU A 4 -21.00 -8.86 -3.61
CA LEU A 4 -21.97 -9.72 -2.92
C LEU A 4 -23.28 -8.93 -2.72
N ASP A 5 -24.40 -9.63 -2.54
CA ASP A 5 -25.70 -8.99 -2.27
C ASP A 5 -25.59 -8.00 -1.09
N ASN A 6 -25.93 -6.73 -1.32
CA ASN A 6 -25.79 -5.59 -0.40
C ASN A 6 -24.36 -5.05 -0.14
N GLU A 7 -23.36 -5.45 -0.90
CA GLU A 7 -22.00 -4.89 -0.82
C GLU A 7 -21.92 -3.54 -1.55
N LYS A 8 -21.62 -2.45 -0.82
CA LYS A 8 -21.43 -1.12 -1.42
C LYS A 8 -19.94 -0.79 -1.53
N LEU A 9 -19.54 -0.23 -2.67
CA LEU A 9 -18.19 0.30 -2.88
C LEU A 9 -18.00 1.59 -2.06
N ILE A 10 -16.99 1.63 -1.20
CA ILE A 10 -16.65 2.82 -0.41
C ILE A 10 -15.56 3.63 -1.14
N THR A 11 -14.50 2.95 -1.56
CA THR A 11 -13.41 3.61 -2.28
C THR A 11 -12.63 2.60 -3.12
N GLU A 12 -12.03 3.10 -4.20
CA GLU A 12 -11.19 2.35 -5.10
C GLU A 12 -9.96 3.20 -5.43
N SER A 13 -8.79 2.56 -5.43
CA SER A 13 -7.54 3.21 -5.84
C SER A 13 -7.55 3.50 -7.34
N ASN A 14 -6.90 4.58 -7.78
CA ASN A 14 -6.83 4.98 -9.20
C ASN A 14 -6.25 3.90 -10.12
N ASN A 15 -5.35 3.06 -9.61
CA ASN A 15 -4.74 1.94 -10.33
C ASN A 15 -5.57 0.65 -10.26
N LYS A 16 -6.78 0.68 -9.68
CA LYS A 16 -7.70 -0.45 -9.45
C LYS A 16 -7.08 -1.63 -8.69
N GLN A 17 -5.96 -1.42 -8.01
CA GLN A 17 -5.27 -2.47 -7.27
C GLN A 17 -5.93 -2.72 -5.92
N ILE A 18 -6.55 -1.69 -5.33
CA ILE A 18 -7.18 -1.75 -4.02
C ILE A 18 -8.63 -1.33 -4.15
N ARG A 19 -9.50 -2.16 -3.58
CA ARG A 19 -10.93 -1.89 -3.50
C ARG A 19 -11.42 -2.13 -2.09
N LEU A 20 -12.03 -1.10 -1.51
CA LEU A 20 -12.68 -1.16 -0.20
C LEU A 20 -14.18 -1.15 -0.37
N THR A 21 -14.83 -2.15 0.18
CA THR A 21 -16.29 -2.23 0.25
C THR A 21 -16.77 -2.19 1.69
N THR A 22 -18.08 -2.22 1.90
CA THR A 22 -18.68 -2.30 3.24
C THR A 22 -18.35 -3.58 4.01
N HIS A 23 -17.87 -4.63 3.34
CA HIS A 23 -17.66 -5.94 3.96
C HIS A 23 -16.19 -6.38 3.95
N ARG A 24 -15.45 -5.99 2.92
CA ARG A 24 -14.08 -6.50 2.72
C ARG A 24 -13.17 -5.50 2.02
N LEU A 25 -11.89 -5.71 2.27
CA LEU A 25 -10.80 -5.14 1.52
C LEU A 25 -10.32 -6.17 0.49
N ARG A 26 -10.16 -5.73 -0.76
CA ARG A 26 -9.61 -6.53 -1.85
C ARG A 26 -8.36 -5.88 -2.42
N TYR A 27 -7.34 -6.70 -2.62
CA TYR A 27 -6.10 -6.34 -3.26
C TYR A 27 -5.83 -7.23 -4.48
N HIS A 28 -5.55 -6.60 -5.61
CA HIS A 28 -5.08 -7.21 -6.84
C HIS A 28 -3.65 -6.76 -7.12
N GLU A 29 -2.74 -7.72 -7.15
CA GLU A 29 -1.37 -7.47 -7.58
C GLU A 29 -1.36 -7.16 -9.09
N THR A 30 -0.56 -6.17 -9.50
CA THR A 30 -0.55 -5.68 -10.89
C THR A 30 -0.21 -6.82 -11.87
N PRO A 31 -0.91 -6.97 -13.02
CA PRO A 31 -0.79 -8.13 -13.92
C PRO A 31 0.59 -8.33 -14.57
N LYS A 32 1.55 -7.42 -14.39
CA LYS A 32 2.88 -7.50 -15.02
C LYS A 32 3.78 -8.60 -14.46
N ARG A 33 3.47 -9.22 -13.31
CA ARG A 33 4.37 -10.21 -12.70
C ARG A 33 3.69 -11.34 -11.93
N ASN A 34 2.50 -11.11 -11.36
CA ASN A 34 1.75 -12.15 -10.66
C ASN A 34 0.26 -11.77 -10.59
N SER A 35 -0.65 -12.72 -10.75
CA SER A 35 -2.11 -12.48 -10.67
C SER A 35 -2.66 -12.76 -9.28
N ASN A 36 -1.86 -12.50 -8.23
CA ASN A 36 -2.30 -12.76 -6.87
C ASN A 36 -3.47 -11.84 -6.52
N PHE A 37 -4.51 -12.48 -6.01
CA PHE A 37 -5.69 -11.82 -5.49
C PHE A 37 -5.79 -12.17 -4.01
N THR A 38 -5.87 -11.15 -3.16
CA THR A 38 -6.07 -11.34 -1.73
C THR A 38 -7.27 -10.52 -1.28
N SER A 39 -8.14 -11.14 -0.48
CA SER A 39 -9.32 -10.49 0.09
C SER A 39 -9.33 -10.72 1.59
N ILE A 40 -9.47 -9.64 2.35
CA ILE A 40 -9.60 -9.67 3.81
C ILE A 40 -10.97 -9.11 4.18
N MET A 41 -11.71 -9.80 5.04
CA MET A 41 -12.96 -9.27 5.60
C MET A 41 -12.64 -8.19 6.64
N LEU A 42 -13.43 -7.12 6.67
CA LEU A 42 -13.16 -5.97 7.52
C LEU A 42 -13.29 -6.27 9.02
N ASP A 43 -14.11 -7.24 9.40
CA ASP A 43 -14.28 -7.71 10.78
C ASP A 43 -13.02 -8.39 11.33
N LYS A 44 -12.21 -8.97 10.43
CA LYS A 44 -10.95 -9.66 10.74
C LYS A 44 -9.72 -8.78 10.67
N ILE A 45 -9.83 -7.48 10.38
CA ILE A 45 -8.66 -6.60 10.39
C ILE A 45 -8.23 -6.35 11.84
N SER A 46 -6.97 -6.68 12.13
CA SER A 46 -6.34 -6.51 13.44
C SER A 46 -5.57 -5.19 13.51
N SER A 47 -4.75 -4.93 12.49
CA SER A 47 -3.86 -3.79 12.46
C SER A 47 -3.58 -3.30 11.04
N ILE A 48 -3.28 -2.01 10.95
CA ILE A 48 -2.88 -1.32 9.72
C ILE A 48 -1.57 -0.60 10.01
N GLU A 49 -0.53 -0.89 9.22
CA GLU A 49 0.78 -0.28 9.35
C GLU A 49 1.15 0.46 8.07
N LEU A 50 1.64 1.70 8.23
CA LEU A 50 2.21 2.49 7.16
C LEU A 50 3.71 2.61 7.37
N THR A 51 4.47 1.81 6.62
CA THR A 51 5.93 1.77 6.76
C THR A 51 6.59 2.64 5.70
N TYR A 52 7.27 3.69 6.16
CA TYR A 52 8.15 4.52 5.32
C TYR A 52 9.57 3.98 5.40
N TYR A 53 10.08 3.41 4.31
CA TYR A 53 11.48 2.99 4.26
C TYR A 53 12.39 4.22 4.33
N LYS A 54 13.07 4.40 5.47
CA LYS A 54 14.09 5.43 5.63
C LYS A 54 15.26 5.13 4.71
N SER A 55 15.69 6.19 4.04
CA SER A 55 16.74 6.15 3.04
C SER A 55 18.05 6.54 3.72
N ASN A 56 19.04 5.65 3.71
CA ASN A 56 20.37 5.93 4.24
C ASN A 56 21.13 6.85 3.28
N VAL A 57 20.88 8.16 3.39
CA VAL A 57 21.50 9.22 2.56
C VAL A 57 23.02 9.20 2.62
N TRP A 58 23.60 8.65 3.70
CA TRP A 58 25.04 8.51 3.88
C TRP A 58 25.72 7.72 2.75
N LEU A 59 25.05 6.70 2.20
CA LEU A 59 25.57 5.92 1.08
C LEU A 59 25.69 6.74 -0.22
N LEU A 60 24.83 7.75 -0.42
CA LEU A 60 24.94 8.65 -1.57
C LEU A 60 26.18 9.56 -1.46
N ILE A 61 26.47 10.04 -0.25
CA ILE A 61 27.62 10.94 -0.02
C ILE A 61 28.93 10.20 -0.31
N ILE A 62 29.07 8.96 0.15
CA ILE A 62 30.23 8.11 -0.17
C ILE A 62 30.32 7.84 -1.67
N GLY A 63 29.19 7.56 -2.33
CA GLY A 63 29.15 7.30 -3.77
C GLY A 63 29.62 8.50 -4.61
N ILE A 64 29.28 9.73 -4.23
CA ILE A 64 29.70 10.95 -4.93
C ILE A 64 31.22 11.17 -4.82
N ILE A 65 31.81 10.85 -3.67
CA ILE A 65 33.26 11.05 -3.43
C ILE A 65 34.09 10.02 -4.21
N THR A 66 33.54 8.82 -4.41
CA THR A 66 34.28 7.67 -4.95
C THR A 66 34.09 7.45 -6.45
N ILE A 67 33.03 7.99 -7.05
CA ILE A 67 32.62 7.73 -8.44
C ILE A 67 32.66 9.03 -9.25
N PRO A 68 33.04 8.99 -10.56
CA PRO A 68 32.92 10.15 -11.45
C PRO A 68 31.54 10.81 -11.36
N VAL A 69 31.53 12.14 -11.25
CA VAL A 69 30.34 12.98 -10.97
C VAL A 69 29.16 12.62 -11.87
N LEU A 70 29.40 12.34 -13.16
CA LEU A 70 28.36 12.00 -14.13
C LEU A 70 27.59 10.71 -13.76
N ILE A 71 28.32 9.68 -13.33
CA ILE A 71 27.74 8.39 -12.91
C ILE A 71 27.08 8.55 -11.54
N GLY A 72 27.66 9.36 -10.66
CA GLY A 72 27.08 9.69 -9.36
C GLY A 72 25.69 10.33 -9.47
N ILE A 73 25.51 11.30 -10.39
CA ILE A 73 24.21 11.94 -10.63
C ILE A 73 23.16 10.93 -11.11
N VAL A 74 23.52 10.04 -12.03
CA VAL A 74 22.61 8.99 -12.53
C VAL A 74 22.18 8.06 -11.38
N LEU A 75 23.11 7.64 -10.53
CA LEU A 75 22.81 6.78 -9.38
C LEU A 75 21.94 7.49 -8.35
N ILE A 76 22.12 8.79 -8.12
CA ILE A 76 21.26 9.60 -7.24
C ILE A 76 19.82 9.58 -7.75
N ILE A 77 19.61 9.84 -9.05
CA ILE A 77 18.28 9.85 -9.64
C ILE A 77 17.61 8.47 -9.50
N ILE A 78 18.35 7.38 -9.75
CA ILE A 78 17.87 6.01 -9.57
C ILE A 78 17.53 5.73 -8.10
N TYR A 79 18.39 6.15 -7.17
CA TYR A 79 18.22 5.93 -5.74
C TYR A 79 16.95 6.58 -5.20
N TYR A 80 16.71 7.86 -5.55
CA TYR A 80 15.48 8.54 -5.16
C TYR A 80 14.23 7.91 -5.81
N LYS A 81 14.34 7.37 -7.03
CA LYS A 81 13.24 6.62 -7.70
C LYS A 81 12.99 5.23 -7.12
N SER A 82 13.97 4.63 -6.43
CA SER A 82 13.88 3.28 -5.87
C SER A 82 13.12 3.24 -4.53
N LYS A 83 12.83 4.40 -3.92
CA LYS A 83 12.10 4.47 -2.65
C LYS A 83 10.74 3.79 -2.74
N ARG A 84 10.54 2.78 -1.89
CA ARG A 84 9.28 2.07 -1.73
C ARG A 84 8.59 2.55 -0.45
N HIS A 85 7.30 2.74 -0.56
CA HIS A 85 6.41 3.01 0.56
C HIS A 85 5.37 1.91 0.54
N VAL A 86 5.11 1.27 1.67
CA VAL A 86 4.21 0.12 1.73
C VAL A 86 3.19 0.31 2.83
N VAL A 87 1.97 -0.15 2.55
CA VAL A 87 0.94 -0.33 3.57
C VAL A 87 0.76 -1.82 3.77
N SER A 88 0.80 -2.23 5.04
CA SER A 88 0.55 -3.60 5.47
C SER A 88 -0.76 -3.63 6.24
N ILE A 89 -1.71 -4.47 5.81
CA ILE A 89 -2.98 -4.68 6.49
C ILE A 89 -3.01 -6.12 6.96
N THR A 90 -3.01 -6.30 8.28
CA THR A 90 -2.84 -7.59 8.92
C THR A 90 -4.18 -8.07 9.50
N PRO A 91 -4.67 -9.24 9.05
CA PRO A 91 -5.85 -9.85 9.65
C PRO A 91 -5.54 -10.57 10.97
N ASP A 92 -6.56 -10.87 11.77
CA ASP A 92 -6.54 -11.72 12.98
C ASP A 92 -6.29 -13.21 12.63
N GLY A 93 -5.29 -13.47 11.78
CA GLY A 93 -4.93 -14.78 11.24
C GLY A 93 -4.85 -14.80 9.70
N GLY A 94 -3.90 -15.56 9.16
CA GLY A 94 -3.68 -15.70 7.72
C GLY A 94 -2.59 -14.76 7.15
N LYS A 95 -2.60 -14.55 5.84
CA LYS A 95 -1.58 -13.78 5.12
C LYS A 95 -1.92 -12.28 5.09
N PRO A 96 -1.01 -11.37 5.46
CA PRO A 96 -1.25 -9.94 5.37
C PRO A 96 -1.32 -9.48 3.92
N ILE A 97 -2.11 -8.44 3.67
CA ILE A 97 -2.10 -7.70 2.40
C ILE A 97 -1.02 -6.62 2.51
N ILE A 98 0.06 -6.75 1.74
CA ILE A 98 1.13 -5.76 1.65
C ILE A 98 1.12 -5.20 0.23
N PHE A 99 0.93 -3.89 0.09
CA PHE A 99 0.97 -3.24 -1.22
C PHE A 99 1.85 -1.99 -1.21
N GLU A 100 2.51 -1.76 -2.35
CA GLU A 100 3.28 -0.55 -2.57
C GLU A 100 2.34 0.63 -2.85
N THR A 101 2.55 1.74 -2.15
CA THR A 101 1.76 2.98 -2.32
C THR A 101 2.32 3.90 -3.41
N LYS A 102 3.19 3.36 -4.29
CA LYS A 102 3.89 4.13 -5.32
C LYS A 102 2.87 4.79 -6.27
N GLY A 103 2.87 6.13 -6.29
CA GLY A 103 1.94 6.93 -7.10
C GLY A 103 0.63 7.32 -6.38
N MET A 104 0.43 6.92 -5.12
CA MET A 104 -0.68 7.39 -4.29
C MET A 104 -0.27 8.64 -3.51
N LYS A 105 -1.13 9.65 -3.49
CA LYS A 105 -0.93 10.85 -2.66
C LYS A 105 -1.04 10.45 -1.19
N ARG A 106 -0.24 11.08 -0.31
CA ARG A 106 -0.29 10.83 1.14
C ARG A 106 -1.69 11.02 1.72
N ASN A 107 -2.38 12.11 1.36
CA ASN A 107 -3.75 12.38 1.81
C ASN A 107 -4.75 11.29 1.38
N PHE A 108 -4.50 10.64 0.23
CA PHE A 108 -5.32 9.49 -0.19
C PHE A 108 -5.06 8.28 0.71
N LEU A 109 -3.81 8.02 1.10
CA LEU A 109 -3.48 6.92 2.00
C LEU A 109 -4.09 7.11 3.39
N GLU A 110 -3.96 8.31 3.96
CA GLU A 110 -4.55 8.64 5.27
C GLU A 110 -6.08 8.48 5.22
N SER A 111 -6.74 9.13 4.25
CA SER A 111 -8.20 8.99 4.10
C SER A 111 -8.66 7.57 3.72
N PHE A 112 -7.81 6.78 3.09
CA PHE A 112 -8.07 5.37 2.82
C PHE A 112 -8.05 4.55 4.11
N ILE A 113 -7.01 4.71 4.92
CA ILE A 113 -6.87 4.05 6.23
C ILE A 113 -8.06 4.41 7.12
N ASP A 114 -8.38 5.70 7.25
CA ASP A 114 -9.51 6.17 8.05
C ASP A 114 -10.84 5.51 7.62
N LYS A 115 -11.05 5.33 6.31
CA LYS A 115 -12.25 4.66 5.78
C LYS A 115 -12.27 3.17 6.10
N VAL A 116 -11.12 2.49 6.06
CA VAL A 116 -11.01 1.07 6.44
C VAL A 116 -11.34 0.92 7.92
N GLU A 117 -10.75 1.75 8.79
CA GLU A 117 -10.99 1.72 10.22
C GLU A 117 -12.45 2.02 10.58
N ALA A 118 -13.02 3.08 10.01
CA ALA A 118 -14.42 3.44 10.24
C ALA A 118 -15.39 2.34 9.77
N ALA A 119 -15.08 1.66 8.66
CA ALA A 119 -15.89 0.56 8.18
C ALA A 119 -15.75 -0.69 9.07
N SER A 120 -14.54 -0.99 9.57
CA SER A 120 -14.32 -2.09 10.51
C SER A 120 -15.02 -1.85 11.86
N MET A 121 -14.95 -0.64 12.40
CA MET A 121 -15.63 -0.27 13.65
C MET A 121 -17.15 -0.42 13.55
N LYS A 122 -17.75 -0.02 12.43
CA LYS A 122 -19.20 -0.18 12.20
C LYS A 122 -19.65 -1.64 12.22
N LEU A 123 -18.79 -2.57 11.79
CA LEU A 123 -19.08 -4.00 11.81
C LEU A 123 -18.91 -4.60 13.20
N LYS A 124 -17.88 -4.20 13.96
CA LYS A 124 -17.66 -4.69 15.34
C LYS A 124 -18.70 -4.17 16.33
N SER A 125 -19.32 -3.02 16.04
CA SER A 125 -20.37 -2.41 16.87
C SER A 125 -21.76 -3.01 16.66
N LYS A 126 -21.93 -3.93 15.71
CA LYS A 126 -23.21 -4.55 15.36
C LYS A 126 -23.25 -5.98 15.88
#